data_AF-A0A8J1V0M8-F1
#
_entry.id   AF-A0A8J1V0M8-F1
#
_cell.length_a   1.000
_cell.length_b   1.000
_cell.length_c   1.000
_cell.angle_alpha   90.00
_cell.angle_beta   90.00
_cell.angle_gamma   90.00
#
_symmetry.space_group_name_H-M   'P 1'
#
loop_
_entity.id
_entity.type
_entity.pdbx_description
1 polymer ?
#
loop_
_entity_poly.entity_id
_entity_poly.type
_entity_poly.pdbx_seq_one_letter_code
_entity_poly.pdbx_strand_id
1 'polypeptide(L)'
;MTKFLAVCFIALLGGVLGIDKSLTADVSGEDVVEEVIEIIEGACIFPDDKLFLRRLAFVESLDGKDTKTYRSGYNGGIWQVDEAIFQTTQVATSGMTQKHNEIKSNFHIDWLSASWEDLRKPLYSGIAARLYLAFQSEIPLSLTDQATYWQKNYRPDGNQQDFVTKVNELESVCDKLAGVDLVFILDASGSIKSNNFEKIREFTRKVVEAFEIGPEKNRVGLIHFSNHATEEFQLNTHLDKYSLISAINQVTYEEGGHTNTGAALTIMYQDSFTESHGARPKSENRPRVAIVLTDGKSQDYHGTVAAARLAKSFDIRIYAIGIGSEVNEEELTQIASNPDCTHTSHLFSFDEVADVVYSIQRDVCKEIPKVRQCNPCTQTAMEHNIFYHPHIDPTKFIQCDAHGQQFEKDCPENQFWDQSVMVCVNTPKNGRSLVPGVIPASAMAVCSLDGVENGEIFHEHPEDNSKYIKCDECGNGWIIPCGEWKLWDQAKKTCIEDPNKPPEKVPGTCDPNPCTQDNIDKGNFYFPGPDAYHFCQCDEWGGSFVMPCPPGLEWDQSILTCNWP
;
A
#
# COMPACT_ATOMS: atom_id res chain seq x y z
N MET A 1 33.30 16.07 -24.31
CA MET A 1 32.25 17.09 -24.28
C MET A 1 30.92 16.37 -24.28
N THR A 2 30.18 16.54 -23.17
CA THR A 2 28.70 16.50 -23.01
C THR A 2 27.96 15.21 -23.38
N LYS A 3 27.54 14.36 -22.41
CA LYS A 3 26.39 14.50 -21.47
C LYS A 3 25.12 15.02 -22.18
N PHE A 4 24.09 14.18 -22.36
CA PHE A 4 22.78 14.29 -21.69
C PHE A 4 21.71 13.32 -22.24
N LEU A 5 20.90 12.79 -21.30
CA LEU A 5 19.49 12.37 -21.37
C LEU A 5 19.09 11.12 -22.19
N ALA A 6 18.75 10.04 -21.48
CA ALA A 6 17.37 9.73 -21.04
C ALA A 6 17.20 8.21 -20.85
N VAL A 7 17.34 7.74 -19.61
CA VAL A 7 16.83 6.41 -19.20
C VAL A 7 15.62 6.67 -18.32
N CYS A 8 14.44 6.54 -18.93
CA CYS A 8 13.17 6.21 -18.29
C CYS A 8 13.33 4.96 -17.40
N PHE A 9 12.69 4.77 -16.24
CA PHE A 9 11.54 5.40 -15.61
C PHE A 9 11.76 5.31 -14.09
N ILE A 10 11.88 6.46 -13.44
CA ILE A 10 11.46 6.67 -12.05
C ILE A 10 9.97 6.31 -11.99
N ALA A 11 9.53 5.64 -10.93
CA ALA A 11 8.14 5.44 -10.54
C ALA A 11 7.11 6.29 -11.31
N LEU A 12 6.22 5.62 -12.05
CA LEU A 12 5.20 6.26 -12.87
C LEU A 12 4.20 7.04 -12.01
N LEU A 13 4.49 8.33 -11.85
CA LEU A 13 3.62 9.51 -11.77
C LEU A 13 2.57 9.60 -10.65
N GLY A 14 2.90 10.41 -9.63
CA GLY A 14 1.96 10.96 -8.65
C GLY A 14 2.51 12.10 -7.79
N GLY A 15 3.23 13.05 -8.41
CA GLY A 15 3.69 14.36 -7.91
C GLY A 15 3.67 14.73 -6.42
N VAL A 16 4.84 14.72 -5.79
CA VAL A 16 5.48 15.85 -5.05
C VAL A 16 7.00 15.61 -5.18
N LEU A 17 7.84 16.65 -5.23
CA LEU A 17 9.31 16.52 -5.11
C LEU A 17 9.67 15.87 -3.77
N GLY A 18 9.64 14.54 -3.71
CA GLY A 18 9.98 13.73 -2.54
C GLY A 18 11.45 13.35 -2.60
N ILE A 19 12.23 13.84 -1.64
CA ILE A 19 13.53 13.26 -1.32
C ILE A 19 13.28 11.79 -0.98
N ASP A 20 14.02 10.87 -1.61
CA ASP A 20 13.98 9.45 -1.23
C ASP A 20 14.34 9.34 0.26
N LYS A 21 13.32 9.05 1.08
CA LYS A 21 13.45 9.03 2.53
C LYS A 21 14.39 7.91 2.99
N SER A 22 14.56 6.84 2.20
CA SER A 22 15.49 5.73 2.49
C SER A 22 16.97 6.17 2.45
N LEU A 23 17.27 7.28 1.77
CA LEU A 23 18.60 7.85 1.60
C LEU A 23 18.90 9.00 2.56
N THR A 24 17.90 9.45 3.31
CA THR A 24 18.04 10.58 4.23
C THR A 24 18.55 10.08 5.59
N ALA A 25 19.51 10.80 6.17
CA ALA A 25 20.08 10.42 7.46
C ALA A 25 19.03 10.44 8.58
N ASP A 26 19.16 9.50 9.52
CA ASP A 26 18.37 9.38 10.76
C ASP A 26 16.88 9.09 10.58
N VAL A 27 16.44 8.84 9.35
CA VAL A 27 15.08 8.37 9.09
C VAL A 27 14.93 6.94 9.59
N SER A 28 13.83 6.67 10.30
CA SER A 28 13.53 5.38 10.91
C SER A 28 12.07 4.98 10.68
N GLY A 29 11.76 3.72 10.99
CA GLY A 29 10.44 3.14 10.79
C GLY A 29 10.48 1.88 9.94
N GLU A 30 9.46 1.06 10.12
CA GLU A 30 9.29 -0.18 9.36
C GLU A 30 9.25 0.07 7.85
N ASP A 31 8.51 1.07 7.38
CA ASP A 31 8.43 1.42 5.95
C ASP A 31 9.81 1.70 5.33
N VAL A 32 10.69 2.34 6.11
CA VAL A 32 12.04 2.69 5.68
C VAL A 32 12.93 1.44 5.62
N VAL A 33 12.76 0.54 6.59
CA VAL A 33 13.47 -0.75 6.61
C VAL A 33 13.06 -1.62 5.44
N GLU A 34 11.76 -1.76 5.20
CA GLU A 34 11.23 -2.56 4.09
C GLU A 34 11.71 -2.01 2.74
N GLU A 35 11.63 -0.70 2.52
CA GLU A 35 12.12 -0.07 1.29
C GLU A 35 13.62 -0.34 1.06
N VAL A 36 14.44 -0.21 2.12
CA VAL A 36 15.88 -0.50 2.01
C VAL A 36 16.14 -1.96 1.69
N ILE A 37 15.39 -2.89 2.32
CA ILE A 37 15.49 -4.32 2.04
C ILE A 37 15.11 -4.60 0.59
N GLU A 38 14.03 -4.01 0.09
CA GLU A 38 13.59 -4.15 -1.30
C GLU A 38 14.61 -3.62 -2.31
N ILE A 39 15.22 -2.46 -2.04
CA ILE A 39 16.31 -1.91 -2.86
C ILE A 39 17.50 -2.89 -2.88
N ILE A 40 17.89 -3.42 -1.71
CA ILE A 40 19.07 -4.27 -1.58
C ILE A 40 18.86 -5.65 -2.21
N GLU A 41 17.75 -6.31 -1.89
CA GLU A 41 17.38 -7.62 -2.45
C GLU A 41 17.08 -7.53 -3.94
N GLY A 42 16.39 -6.47 -4.37
CA GLY A 42 16.08 -6.17 -5.77
C GLY A 42 17.30 -6.07 -6.67
N ALA A 43 18.46 -5.69 -6.12
CA ALA A 43 19.71 -5.61 -6.86
C ALA A 43 20.42 -6.97 -7.05
N CYS A 44 19.98 -8.04 -6.36
CA CYS A 44 20.59 -9.37 -6.38
C CYS A 44 22.12 -9.39 -6.22
N ILE A 45 22.67 -8.44 -5.45
CA ILE A 45 24.11 -8.35 -5.17
C ILE A 45 24.49 -9.38 -4.11
N PHE A 46 23.63 -9.63 -3.15
CA PHE A 46 23.92 -10.54 -2.04
C PHE A 46 23.13 -11.85 -2.21
N PRO A 47 23.63 -12.99 -1.70
CA PRO A 47 22.82 -14.20 -1.59
C PRO A 47 21.54 -13.94 -0.80
N ASP A 48 20.56 -14.84 -0.90
CA ASP A 48 19.40 -14.79 -0.01
C ASP A 48 19.87 -14.78 1.45
N ASP A 49 19.27 -13.89 2.22
CA ASP A 49 19.60 -13.65 3.61
C ASP A 49 18.64 -14.30 4.60
N LYS A 50 17.57 -14.93 4.10
CA LYS A 50 16.59 -15.67 4.93
C LYS A 50 15.95 -14.75 5.96
N LEU A 51 15.62 -13.52 5.50
CA LEU A 51 15.12 -12.31 6.17
C LEU A 51 15.93 -11.85 7.37
N PHE A 52 17.17 -12.28 7.43
CA PHE A 52 18.03 -11.92 8.53
C PHE A 52 18.23 -10.42 8.62
N LEU A 53 18.30 -9.67 7.50
CA LEU A 53 18.38 -8.21 7.50
C LEU A 53 17.13 -7.56 8.10
N ARG A 54 15.93 -8.07 7.80
CA ARG A 54 14.68 -7.57 8.42
C ARG A 54 14.66 -7.80 9.93
N ARG A 55 14.98 -9.03 10.35
CA ARG A 55 15.06 -9.42 11.76
C ARG A 55 16.11 -8.59 12.49
N LEU A 56 17.26 -8.37 11.85
CA LEU A 56 18.37 -7.59 12.40
C LEU A 56 17.97 -6.14 12.65
N ALA A 57 17.30 -5.47 11.70
CA ALA A 57 16.81 -4.11 11.89
C ALA A 57 15.91 -3.97 13.14
N PHE A 58 14.98 -4.92 13.32
CA PHE A 58 14.09 -4.91 14.47
C PHE A 58 14.82 -5.22 15.78
N VAL A 59 15.64 -6.28 15.79
CA VAL A 59 16.34 -6.73 16.99
C VAL A 59 17.33 -5.68 17.50
N GLU A 60 18.08 -5.06 16.58
CA GLU A 60 19.14 -4.11 16.90
C GLU A 60 18.61 -2.74 17.31
N SER A 61 17.51 -2.28 16.71
CA SER A 61 17.11 -0.88 16.82
C SER A 61 15.61 -0.61 16.83
N LEU A 62 14.77 -1.64 16.86
CA LEU A 62 13.32 -1.49 16.68
C LEU A 62 12.99 -0.68 15.41
N ASP A 63 13.60 -1.07 14.29
CA ASP A 63 13.50 -0.39 12.99
C ASP A 63 13.97 1.08 13.06
N GLY A 64 15.00 1.33 13.86
CA GLY A 64 15.59 2.64 14.12
C GLY A 64 14.84 3.52 15.11
N LYS A 65 13.80 2.99 15.78
CA LYS A 65 12.99 3.72 16.78
C LYS A 65 13.60 3.69 18.19
N ASP A 66 14.57 2.82 18.45
CA ASP A 66 15.28 2.83 19.74
C ASP A 66 16.02 4.16 19.93
N THR A 67 15.82 4.78 21.09
CA THR A 67 16.48 6.04 21.47
C THR A 67 18.02 6.01 21.38
N LYS A 68 18.62 4.82 21.39
CA LYS A 68 20.07 4.62 21.30
C LYS A 68 20.56 4.42 19.86
N THR A 69 19.68 4.28 18.86
CA THR A 69 20.07 3.98 17.48
C THR A 69 21.02 5.03 16.93
N TYR A 70 20.64 6.31 17.01
CA TYR A 70 21.38 7.44 16.47
C TYR A 70 22.13 8.24 17.55
N ARG A 71 22.63 7.54 18.57
CA ARG A 71 23.35 8.14 19.70
C ARG A 71 24.63 8.86 19.27
N SER A 72 24.99 9.90 20.00
CA SER A 72 26.21 10.68 19.75
C SER A 72 27.45 9.77 19.71
N GLY A 73 28.26 9.90 18.67
CA GLY A 73 29.49 9.13 18.48
C GLY A 73 29.30 7.73 17.89
N TYR A 74 28.08 7.34 17.52
CA TYR A 74 27.81 6.07 16.86
C TYR A 74 26.96 6.27 15.61
N ASN A 75 27.45 5.81 14.45
CA ASN A 75 26.84 6.05 13.15
C ASN A 75 26.36 4.78 12.46
N GLY A 76 26.30 3.64 13.16
CA GLY A 76 25.93 2.33 12.58
C GLY A 76 24.53 2.23 11.98
N GLY A 77 23.68 3.26 12.14
CA GLY A 77 22.35 3.36 11.53
C GLY A 77 21.35 2.34 12.08
N ILE A 78 20.29 2.05 11.32
CA ILE A 78 19.22 1.13 11.73
C ILE A 78 19.76 -0.26 12.07
N TRP A 79 20.70 -0.79 11.28
CA TRP A 79 21.27 -2.12 11.53
C TRP A 79 22.34 -2.13 12.62
N GLN A 80 22.67 -0.97 13.19
CA GLN A 80 23.69 -0.84 14.22
C GLN A 80 25.01 -1.52 13.82
N VAL A 81 25.49 -1.31 12.59
CA VAL A 81 26.79 -1.84 12.17
C VAL A 81 27.88 -1.22 13.06
N ASP A 82 28.79 -2.00 13.63
CA ASP A 82 29.92 -1.44 14.39
C ASP A 82 31.01 -0.84 13.50
N GLU A 83 31.74 0.14 14.00
CA GLU A 83 32.80 0.81 13.21
C GLU A 83 33.88 -0.19 12.74
N ALA A 84 34.25 -1.16 13.58
CA ALA A 84 35.17 -2.22 13.19
C ALA A 84 34.59 -3.08 12.06
N ILE A 85 33.30 -3.43 12.12
CA ILE A 85 32.61 -4.16 11.06
C ILE A 85 32.63 -3.33 9.77
N PHE A 86 32.24 -2.05 9.84
CA PHE A 86 32.28 -1.15 8.69
C PHE A 86 33.68 -1.09 8.05
N GLN A 87 34.73 -0.95 8.86
CA GLN A 87 36.12 -0.96 8.37
C GLN A 87 36.48 -2.25 7.63
N THR A 88 35.98 -3.42 8.07
CA THR A 88 36.21 -4.66 7.31
C THR A 88 35.58 -4.63 5.92
N THR A 89 34.43 -3.97 5.77
CA THR A 89 33.75 -3.83 4.47
C THR A 89 34.47 -2.88 3.51
N GLN A 90 35.45 -2.10 4.00
CA GLN A 90 36.24 -1.15 3.21
C GLN A 90 37.51 -1.78 2.60
N VAL A 91 37.77 -3.09 2.85
CA VAL A 91 38.99 -3.75 2.40
C VAL A 91 38.78 -4.48 1.06
N ALA A 92 39.51 -4.09 0.02
CA ALA A 92 39.41 -4.68 -1.32
C ALA A 92 40.11 -6.06 -1.44
N THR A 93 39.54 -7.10 -0.80
CA THR A 93 39.90 -8.51 -1.10
C THR A 93 39.29 -8.94 -2.45
N SER A 94 39.73 -10.08 -3.02
CA SER A 94 39.28 -10.51 -4.36
C SER A 94 37.76 -10.64 -4.48
N GLY A 95 37.09 -11.26 -3.50
CA GLY A 95 35.63 -11.37 -3.49
C GLY A 95 34.93 -10.05 -3.15
N MET A 96 35.49 -9.24 -2.25
CA MET A 96 34.87 -7.99 -1.82
C MET A 96 34.94 -6.90 -2.91
N THR A 97 35.99 -6.92 -3.73
CA THR A 97 36.15 -6.01 -4.87
C THR A 97 35.01 -6.17 -5.88
N GLN A 98 34.57 -7.40 -6.14
CA GLN A 98 33.43 -7.64 -7.02
C GLN A 98 32.16 -7.02 -6.44
N LYS A 99 31.89 -7.23 -5.15
CA LYS A 99 30.70 -6.66 -4.47
C LYS A 99 30.74 -5.13 -4.45
N HIS A 100 31.91 -4.51 -4.26
CA HIS A 100 32.05 -3.05 -4.36
C HIS A 100 31.69 -2.53 -5.75
N ASN A 101 32.10 -3.23 -6.82
CA ASN A 101 31.74 -2.85 -8.19
C ASN A 101 30.25 -3.00 -8.44
N GLU A 102 29.63 -4.09 -7.97
CA GLU A 102 28.19 -4.34 -8.07
C GLU A 102 27.38 -3.27 -7.31
N ILE A 103 27.82 -2.89 -6.10
CA ILE A 103 27.22 -1.78 -5.32
C ILE A 103 27.31 -0.47 -6.10
N LYS A 104 28.47 -0.18 -6.69
CA LYS A 104 28.68 1.03 -7.48
C LYS A 104 27.82 1.06 -8.75
N SER A 105 27.63 -0.07 -9.42
CA SER A 105 26.81 -0.12 -10.63
C SER A 105 25.30 -0.03 -10.34
N ASN A 106 24.82 -0.70 -9.29
CA ASN A 106 23.40 -0.80 -8.99
C ASN A 106 22.88 0.36 -8.14
N PHE A 107 23.64 0.81 -7.15
CA PHE A 107 23.21 1.86 -6.22
C PHE A 107 23.85 3.22 -6.49
N HIS A 108 24.81 3.28 -7.43
CA HIS A 108 25.62 4.49 -7.69
C HIS A 108 26.37 5.00 -6.45
N ILE A 109 26.68 4.08 -5.51
CA ILE A 109 27.44 4.36 -4.30
C ILE A 109 28.88 3.85 -4.51
N ASP A 110 29.85 4.75 -4.45
CA ASP A 110 31.26 4.36 -4.36
C ASP A 110 31.55 3.91 -2.92
N TRP A 111 31.42 2.61 -2.66
CA TRP A 111 31.49 2.07 -1.31
C TRP A 111 32.83 2.38 -0.61
N LEU A 112 33.94 2.34 -1.35
CA LEU A 112 35.28 2.63 -0.83
C LEU A 112 35.49 4.12 -0.48
N SER A 113 34.57 4.98 -0.91
CA SER A 113 34.55 6.40 -0.58
C SER A 113 33.54 6.74 0.52
N ALA A 114 32.71 5.77 0.96
CA ALA A 114 31.74 5.97 2.01
C ALA A 114 32.45 6.21 3.35
N SER A 115 31.92 7.13 4.14
CA SER A 115 32.44 7.44 5.48
C SER A 115 31.63 6.72 6.56
N TRP A 116 32.20 6.65 7.77
CA TRP A 116 31.47 6.15 8.94
C TRP A 116 30.18 6.92 9.21
N GLU A 117 30.15 8.23 8.94
CA GLU A 117 28.96 9.08 9.11
C GLU A 117 27.84 8.74 8.10
N ASP A 118 28.19 8.24 6.92
CA ASP A 118 27.20 7.89 5.90
C ASP A 118 26.28 6.75 6.34
N LEU A 119 26.72 5.88 7.26
CA LEU A 119 25.90 4.80 7.79
C LEU A 119 24.69 5.31 8.60
N ARG A 120 24.60 6.60 8.92
CA ARG A 120 23.36 7.20 9.45
C ARG A 120 22.22 7.17 8.43
N LYS A 121 22.51 7.01 7.14
CA LYS A 121 21.52 6.83 6.08
C LYS A 121 21.11 5.34 6.04
N PRO A 122 19.80 5.02 6.07
CA PRO A 122 19.31 3.64 6.11
C PRO A 122 19.91 2.73 5.03
N LEU A 123 19.93 3.15 3.76
CA LEU A 123 20.51 2.33 2.69
C LEU A 123 21.99 1.99 2.93
N TYR A 124 22.80 2.95 3.39
CA TYR A 124 24.22 2.71 3.68
C TYR A 124 24.40 1.75 4.85
N SER A 125 23.63 1.91 5.93
CA SER A 125 23.62 0.96 7.06
C SER A 125 23.26 -0.46 6.62
N GLY A 126 22.22 -0.62 5.80
CA GLY A 126 21.78 -1.92 5.27
C GLY A 126 22.83 -2.57 4.36
N ILE A 127 23.42 -1.82 3.43
CA ILE A 127 24.50 -2.31 2.57
C ILE A 127 25.70 -2.73 3.41
N ALA A 128 26.10 -1.95 4.43
CA ALA A 128 27.22 -2.31 5.30
C ALA A 128 26.96 -3.63 6.04
N ALA A 129 25.75 -3.83 6.56
CA ALA A 129 25.38 -5.07 7.22
C ALA A 129 25.42 -6.27 6.26
N ARG A 130 24.78 -6.18 5.09
CA ARG A 130 24.78 -7.26 4.08
C ARG A 130 26.16 -7.56 3.54
N LEU A 131 26.92 -6.53 3.22
CA LEU A 131 28.27 -6.69 2.69
C LEU A 131 29.18 -7.37 3.70
N TYR A 132 29.06 -7.09 4.98
CA TYR A 132 29.83 -7.82 6.00
C TYR A 132 29.38 -9.28 6.14
N LEU A 133 28.07 -9.51 6.24
CA LEU A 133 27.49 -10.83 6.47
C LEU A 133 27.72 -11.80 5.31
N ALA A 134 27.74 -11.29 4.07
CA ALA A 134 28.01 -12.08 2.86
C ALA A 134 29.40 -12.72 2.83
N PHE A 135 30.34 -12.30 3.70
CA PHE A 135 31.69 -12.85 3.80
C PHE A 135 31.95 -13.63 5.09
N GLN A 136 30.90 -13.91 5.87
CA GLN A 136 31.00 -14.80 7.04
C GLN A 136 30.73 -16.25 6.59
N SER A 137 29.77 -16.92 7.20
CA SER A 137 29.19 -18.15 6.66
C SER A 137 27.82 -17.87 6.07
N GLU A 138 27.27 -18.86 5.36
CA GLU A 138 25.87 -18.85 4.95
C GLU A 138 24.97 -18.61 6.17
N ILE A 139 23.97 -17.75 6.00
CA ILE A 139 23.01 -17.46 7.05
C ILE A 139 22.14 -18.70 7.25
N PRO A 140 21.94 -19.19 8.49
CA PRO A 140 21.12 -20.36 8.73
C PRO A 140 19.62 -20.13 8.47
N LEU A 141 18.91 -21.24 8.29
CA LEU A 141 17.46 -21.25 8.05
C LEU A 141 16.66 -21.03 9.33
N SER A 142 16.97 -21.83 10.36
CA SER A 142 16.16 -21.85 11.58
C SER A 142 16.39 -20.59 12.40
N LEU A 143 15.33 -20.08 13.04
CA LEU A 143 15.42 -18.90 13.90
C LEU A 143 16.47 -19.07 15.01
N THR A 144 16.54 -20.27 15.60
CA THR A 144 17.52 -20.61 16.64
C THR A 144 18.96 -20.56 16.12
N ASP A 145 19.19 -21.09 14.92
CA ASP A 145 20.52 -21.06 14.31
C ASP A 145 20.88 -19.65 13.83
N GLN A 146 19.91 -18.87 13.37
CA GLN A 146 20.11 -17.45 13.06
C GLN A 146 20.47 -16.65 14.31
N ALA A 147 19.86 -16.91 15.46
CA ALA A 147 20.24 -16.28 16.72
C ALA A 147 21.70 -16.62 17.11
N THR A 148 22.09 -17.88 16.90
CA THR A 148 23.48 -18.34 17.10
C THR A 148 24.44 -17.65 16.13
N TYR A 149 24.06 -17.55 14.86
CA TYR A 149 24.83 -16.88 13.82
C TYR A 149 24.98 -15.39 14.09
N TRP A 150 23.90 -14.72 14.48
CA TRP A 150 23.87 -13.31 14.88
C TRP A 150 24.84 -13.05 16.01
N GLN A 151 24.75 -13.81 17.11
CA GLN A 151 25.62 -13.63 18.26
C GLN A 151 27.09 -13.85 17.86
N LYS A 152 27.37 -14.90 17.10
CA LYS A 152 28.74 -15.24 16.70
C LYS A 152 29.38 -14.19 15.79
N ASN A 153 28.65 -13.72 14.80
CA ASN A 153 29.21 -12.95 13.69
C ASN A 153 28.93 -11.45 13.79
N TYR A 154 27.82 -11.03 14.39
CA TYR A 154 27.35 -9.64 14.36
C TYR A 154 27.32 -8.98 15.75
N ARG A 155 26.85 -9.72 16.78
CA ARG A 155 26.76 -9.27 18.18
C ARG A 155 27.32 -10.26 19.20
N PRO A 156 28.64 -10.28 19.41
CA PRO A 156 29.27 -11.18 20.38
C PRO A 156 28.78 -11.02 21.82
N ASP A 157 28.30 -9.83 22.20
CA ASP A 157 27.72 -9.51 23.51
C ASP A 157 26.20 -9.68 23.57
N GLY A 158 25.56 -10.03 22.45
CA GLY A 158 24.13 -10.24 22.34
C GLY A 158 23.63 -11.50 23.05
N ASN A 159 22.33 -11.56 23.34
CA ASN A 159 21.65 -12.72 23.92
C ASN A 159 20.77 -13.40 22.87
N GLN A 160 21.04 -14.69 22.59
CA GLN A 160 20.28 -15.46 21.59
C GLN A 160 18.80 -15.58 21.93
N GLN A 161 18.45 -15.73 23.22
CA GLN A 161 17.06 -15.82 23.65
C GLN A 161 16.32 -14.50 23.44
N ASP A 162 16.99 -13.36 23.65
CA ASP A 162 16.41 -12.04 23.41
C ASP A 162 16.19 -11.81 21.90
N PHE A 163 17.12 -12.27 21.05
CA PHE A 163 16.95 -12.26 19.59
C PHE A 163 15.69 -13.05 19.20
N VAL A 164 15.59 -14.30 19.63
CA VAL A 164 14.44 -15.17 19.32
C VAL A 164 13.13 -14.56 19.83
N THR A 165 13.14 -13.99 21.04
CA THR A 165 11.94 -13.37 21.64
C THR A 165 11.47 -12.17 20.82
N LYS A 166 12.38 -11.24 20.48
CA LYS A 166 12.06 -10.07 19.65
C LYS A 166 11.60 -10.45 18.25
N VAL A 167 12.22 -11.46 17.64
CA VAL A 167 11.79 -11.92 16.31
C VAL A 167 10.40 -12.56 16.38
N ASN A 168 10.11 -13.37 17.40
CA ASN A 168 8.76 -13.90 17.59
C ASN A 168 7.74 -12.78 17.83
N GLU A 169 8.09 -11.69 18.51
CA GLU A 169 7.22 -10.52 18.65
C GLU A 169 6.93 -9.87 17.29
N LEU A 170 7.97 -9.65 16.48
CA LEU A 170 7.85 -9.13 15.11
C LEU A 170 6.95 -10.02 14.25
N GLU A 171 7.16 -11.33 14.28
CA GLU A 171 6.45 -12.31 13.45
C GLU A 171 5.02 -12.57 13.94
N SER A 172 4.74 -12.42 15.24
CA SER A 172 3.39 -12.56 15.82
C SER A 172 2.37 -11.53 15.33
N VAL A 173 2.84 -10.44 14.70
CA VAL A 173 2.00 -9.43 14.06
C VAL A 173 1.52 -9.92 12.68
N CYS A 174 2.34 -10.71 11.98
CA CYS A 174 2.01 -11.22 10.65
C CYS A 174 1.05 -12.42 10.67
N ASP A 175 1.11 -13.25 11.71
CA ASP A 175 0.20 -14.40 11.90
C ASP A 175 -1.28 -13.98 12.06
N LYS A 176 -1.57 -12.70 12.29
CA LYS A 176 -2.90 -12.21 12.65
C LYS A 176 -3.66 -11.49 11.54
N LEU A 177 -3.05 -11.07 10.44
CA LEU A 177 -3.64 -10.00 9.62
C LEU A 177 -3.89 -10.27 8.12
N ALA A 178 -3.31 -11.26 7.44
CA ALA A 178 -3.88 -11.66 6.15
C ALA A 178 -3.67 -13.12 5.76
N GLY A 179 -4.78 -13.83 5.57
CA GLY A 179 -4.74 -15.08 4.81
C GLY A 179 -4.25 -14.81 3.37
N VAL A 180 -3.47 -15.73 2.80
CA VAL A 180 -3.04 -15.73 1.40
C VAL A 180 -3.91 -16.63 0.53
N ASP A 181 -4.14 -16.25 -0.72
CA ASP A 181 -4.64 -17.17 -1.74
C ASP A 181 -3.42 -17.79 -2.43
N LEU A 182 -3.17 -19.07 -2.16
CA LEU A 182 -1.98 -19.79 -2.61
C LEU A 182 -2.36 -20.86 -3.63
N VAL A 183 -1.74 -20.85 -4.81
CA VAL A 183 -1.92 -21.91 -5.82
C VAL A 183 -0.61 -22.63 -6.08
N PHE A 184 -0.58 -23.94 -5.85
CA PHE A 184 0.54 -24.78 -6.25
C PHE A 184 0.38 -25.23 -7.71
N ILE A 185 1.45 -25.20 -8.48
CA ILE A 185 1.52 -25.73 -9.84
C ILE A 185 2.60 -26.82 -9.88
N LEU A 186 2.17 -28.07 -9.95
CA LEU A 186 3.04 -29.24 -9.85
C LEU A 186 3.33 -29.83 -11.23
N ASP A 187 4.60 -29.88 -11.59
CA ASP A 187 5.06 -30.60 -12.77
C ASP A 187 5.06 -32.11 -12.50
N ALA A 188 4.23 -32.84 -13.24
CA ALA A 188 4.10 -34.29 -13.22
C ALA A 188 4.65 -34.92 -14.51
N SER A 189 5.44 -34.19 -15.29
CA SER A 189 5.96 -34.65 -16.59
C SER A 189 7.02 -35.73 -16.46
N GLY A 190 7.29 -36.42 -17.59
CA GLY A 190 8.20 -37.56 -17.64
C GLY A 190 9.64 -37.25 -17.19
N SER A 191 10.08 -36.00 -17.30
CA SER A 191 11.44 -35.56 -16.95
C SER A 191 11.67 -35.44 -15.45
N ILE A 192 10.62 -35.12 -14.68
CA ILE A 192 10.64 -35.09 -13.21
C ILE A 192 11.00 -36.47 -12.66
N LYS A 193 10.39 -37.55 -13.18
CA LYS A 193 10.47 -38.94 -12.67
C LYS A 193 9.80 -39.08 -11.30
N SER A 194 9.30 -40.28 -11.01
CA SER A 194 8.54 -40.60 -9.79
C SER A 194 9.25 -40.18 -8.49
N ASN A 195 10.56 -40.43 -8.35
CA ASN A 195 11.31 -40.08 -7.14
C ASN A 195 11.34 -38.57 -6.86
N ASN A 196 11.39 -37.71 -7.88
CA ASN A 196 11.36 -36.28 -7.66
C ASN A 196 9.93 -35.78 -7.48
N PHE A 197 8.93 -36.42 -8.09
CA PHE A 197 7.53 -36.09 -7.83
C PHE A 197 7.15 -36.32 -6.37
N GLU A 198 7.68 -37.37 -5.74
CA GLU A 198 7.56 -37.57 -4.30
C GLU A 198 8.15 -36.40 -3.49
N LYS A 199 9.27 -35.83 -3.93
CA LYS A 199 9.85 -34.63 -3.31
C LYS A 199 8.94 -33.42 -3.48
N ILE A 200 8.35 -33.23 -4.66
CA ILE A 200 7.38 -32.15 -4.92
C ILE A 200 6.19 -32.26 -3.98
N ARG A 201 5.63 -33.47 -3.83
CA ARG A 201 4.49 -33.72 -2.95
C ARG A 201 4.85 -33.49 -1.48
N GLU A 202 6.00 -33.99 -1.04
CA GLU A 202 6.49 -33.76 0.33
C GLU A 202 6.77 -32.28 0.61
N PHE A 203 7.38 -31.56 -0.34
CA PHE A 203 7.58 -30.11 -0.26
C PHE A 203 6.24 -29.39 -0.09
N THR A 204 5.29 -29.65 -0.98
CA THR A 204 3.95 -29.05 -0.97
C THR A 204 3.26 -29.27 0.39
N ARG A 205 3.34 -30.49 0.92
CA ARG A 205 2.81 -30.83 2.25
C ARG A 205 3.47 -30.01 3.35
N LYS A 206 4.80 -29.93 3.39
CA LYS A 206 5.54 -29.19 4.43
C LYS A 206 5.24 -27.69 4.40
N VAL A 207 5.08 -27.11 3.20
CA VAL A 207 4.63 -25.72 3.06
C VAL A 207 3.25 -25.56 3.69
N VAL A 208 2.28 -26.40 3.32
CA VAL A 208 0.92 -26.36 3.89
C VAL A 208 0.88 -26.60 5.40
N GLU A 209 1.76 -27.45 5.94
CA GLU A 209 1.89 -27.69 7.37
C GLU A 209 2.28 -26.43 8.14
N ALA A 210 3.08 -25.55 7.53
CA ALA A 210 3.50 -24.27 8.11
C ALA A 210 2.42 -23.18 8.09
N PHE A 211 1.45 -23.25 7.16
CA PHE A 211 0.37 -22.25 7.06
C PHE A 211 -0.83 -22.60 7.93
N GLU A 212 -1.54 -21.57 8.42
CA GLU A 212 -2.85 -21.77 9.04
C GLU A 212 -3.95 -21.78 7.98
N ILE A 213 -4.59 -22.93 7.76
CA ILE A 213 -5.58 -23.11 6.69
C ILE A 213 -6.99 -22.84 7.23
N GLY A 214 -7.78 -22.06 6.49
CA GLY A 214 -9.13 -21.70 6.92
C GLY A 214 -9.86 -20.75 5.95
N PRO A 215 -11.19 -20.61 6.06
CA PRO A 215 -11.97 -19.73 5.20
C PRO A 215 -11.52 -18.27 5.26
N GLU A 216 -11.21 -17.76 6.45
CA GLU A 216 -10.71 -16.40 6.68
C GLU A 216 -9.20 -16.35 6.87
N LYS A 217 -8.51 -17.46 6.56
CA LYS A 217 -7.06 -17.64 6.70
C LYS A 217 -6.48 -17.96 5.33
N ASN A 218 -5.43 -18.78 5.28
CA ASN A 218 -4.83 -19.17 4.02
C ASN A 218 -5.73 -20.16 3.27
N ARG A 219 -5.97 -19.90 1.99
CA ARG A 219 -6.71 -20.77 1.06
C ARG A 219 -5.72 -21.34 0.05
N VAL A 220 -5.88 -22.62 -0.28
CA VAL A 220 -4.91 -23.34 -1.12
C VAL A 220 -5.61 -24.05 -2.27
N GLY A 221 -5.19 -23.76 -3.50
CA GLY A 221 -5.54 -24.49 -4.71
C GLY A 221 -4.35 -25.26 -5.25
N LEU A 222 -4.60 -26.25 -6.09
CA LEU A 222 -3.55 -27.05 -6.70
C LEU A 222 -3.88 -27.39 -8.14
N ILE A 223 -2.91 -27.13 -9.02
CA ILE A 223 -2.87 -27.53 -10.41
C ILE A 223 -1.73 -28.53 -10.55
N HIS A 224 -1.96 -29.65 -11.23
CA HIS A 224 -0.86 -30.44 -11.77
C HIS A 224 -0.81 -30.29 -13.29
N PHE A 225 0.35 -30.54 -13.90
CA PHE A 225 0.44 -30.57 -15.35
C PHE A 225 1.46 -31.59 -15.89
N SER A 226 1.17 -32.09 -17.08
CA SER A 226 2.12 -32.79 -17.95
C SER A 226 1.83 -32.41 -19.42
N ASN A 227 1.22 -33.30 -20.20
CA ASN A 227 0.61 -33.06 -21.52
C ASN A 227 -0.51 -32.00 -21.45
N HIS A 228 -1.28 -32.08 -20.37
CA HIS A 228 -2.41 -31.21 -20.06
C HIS A 228 -2.22 -30.65 -18.66
N ALA A 229 -2.85 -29.51 -18.38
CA ALA A 229 -2.92 -28.94 -17.05
C ALA A 229 -4.33 -29.17 -16.48
N THR A 230 -4.39 -29.59 -15.21
CA THR A 230 -5.64 -29.93 -14.52
C THR A 230 -5.64 -29.26 -13.16
N GLU A 231 -6.71 -28.53 -12.84
CA GLU A 231 -6.97 -28.06 -11.48
C GLU A 231 -7.52 -29.23 -10.65
N GLU A 232 -6.73 -29.74 -9.71
CA GLU A 232 -7.11 -30.85 -8.83
C GLU A 232 -8.15 -30.40 -7.79
N PHE A 233 -7.95 -29.21 -7.25
CA PHE A 233 -8.89 -28.57 -6.34
C PHE A 233 -8.70 -27.06 -6.30
N GLN A 234 -9.80 -26.35 -6.05
CA GLN A 234 -9.92 -24.89 -6.02
C GLN A 234 -9.61 -24.33 -4.63
N LEU A 235 -9.39 -23.01 -4.53
CA LEU A 235 -9.09 -22.32 -3.25
C LEU A 235 -10.19 -22.49 -2.19
N ASN A 236 -11.44 -22.70 -2.61
CA ASN A 236 -12.60 -22.92 -1.72
C ASN A 236 -12.92 -24.40 -1.46
N THR A 237 -12.14 -25.36 -1.98
CA THR A 237 -12.46 -26.80 -1.88
C THR A 237 -12.06 -27.37 -0.52
N HIS A 238 -10.83 -27.10 -0.07
CA HIS A 238 -10.27 -27.62 1.18
C HIS A 238 -9.95 -26.49 2.17
N LEU A 239 -10.95 -26.14 2.99
CA LEU A 239 -10.86 -25.04 3.96
C LEU A 239 -10.36 -25.46 5.34
N ASP A 240 -9.77 -26.64 5.46
CA ASP A 240 -9.12 -27.12 6.68
C ASP A 240 -7.83 -27.88 6.34
N LYS A 241 -6.85 -27.81 7.24
CA LYS A 241 -5.52 -28.39 7.01
C LYS A 241 -5.56 -29.91 6.79
N TYR A 242 -6.46 -30.62 7.47
CA TYR A 242 -6.52 -32.08 7.41
C TYR A 242 -7.01 -32.56 6.03
N SER A 243 -8.12 -31.99 5.54
CA SER A 243 -8.65 -32.34 4.22
C SER A 243 -7.70 -31.95 3.09
N LEU A 244 -7.05 -30.79 3.21
CA LEU A 244 -6.05 -30.32 2.25
C LEU A 244 -4.84 -31.26 2.16
N ILE A 245 -4.23 -31.63 3.29
CA ILE A 245 -3.11 -32.58 3.31
C ILE A 245 -3.53 -33.95 2.73
N SER A 246 -4.75 -34.40 3.05
CA SER A 246 -5.28 -35.64 2.47
C SER A 246 -5.41 -35.56 0.94
N ALA A 247 -5.87 -34.43 0.40
CA ALA A 247 -6.00 -34.24 -1.04
C ALA A 247 -4.63 -34.19 -1.74
N ILE A 248 -3.66 -33.47 -1.17
CA ILE A 248 -2.27 -33.41 -1.68
C ILE A 248 -1.65 -34.81 -1.77
N ASN A 249 -1.89 -35.67 -0.76
CA ASN A 249 -1.38 -37.04 -0.75
C ASN A 249 -1.99 -37.94 -1.85
N GLN A 250 -3.15 -37.57 -2.40
CA GLN A 250 -3.83 -38.32 -3.45
C GLN A 250 -3.40 -37.92 -4.85
N VAL A 251 -2.71 -36.79 -5.02
CA VAL A 251 -2.18 -36.37 -6.32
C VAL A 251 -1.14 -37.38 -6.79
N THR A 252 -1.33 -37.91 -8.01
CA THR A 252 -0.49 -38.95 -8.60
C THR A 252 0.41 -38.42 -9.71
N TYR A 253 1.60 -39.01 -9.82
CA TYR A 253 2.50 -38.78 -10.94
C TYR A 253 1.95 -39.38 -12.24
N GLU A 254 2.08 -38.67 -13.36
CA GLU A 254 1.70 -39.15 -14.68
C GLU A 254 2.91 -39.70 -15.44
N GLU A 255 2.93 -41.00 -15.74
CA GLU A 255 4.03 -41.59 -16.50
C GLU A 255 4.00 -41.16 -17.98
N GLY A 256 5.10 -40.55 -18.45
CA GLY A 256 5.38 -40.39 -19.89
C GLY A 256 4.76 -39.17 -20.58
N GLY A 257 4.55 -38.07 -19.87
CA GLY A 257 3.99 -36.82 -20.43
C GLY A 257 5.00 -35.75 -20.87
N HIS A 258 4.54 -34.83 -21.71
CA HIS A 258 5.15 -33.55 -22.09
C HIS A 258 5.15 -32.55 -20.92
N THR A 259 5.77 -31.37 -21.09
CA THR A 259 5.91 -30.34 -20.04
C THR A 259 5.25 -29.03 -20.50
N ASN A 260 3.93 -28.91 -20.28
CA ASN A 260 3.12 -27.78 -20.73
C ASN A 260 2.89 -26.72 -19.63
N THR A 261 3.98 -26.09 -19.18
CA THR A 261 3.98 -25.08 -18.11
C THR A 261 3.09 -23.88 -18.42
N GLY A 262 3.09 -23.40 -19.67
CA GLY A 262 2.25 -22.28 -20.12
C GLY A 262 0.75 -22.51 -19.96
N ALA A 263 0.26 -23.74 -20.18
CA ALA A 263 -1.14 -24.08 -19.94
C ALA A 263 -1.50 -24.03 -18.46
N ALA A 264 -0.62 -24.52 -17.58
CA ALA A 264 -0.85 -24.50 -16.14
C ALA A 264 -0.88 -23.08 -15.58
N LEU A 265 0.04 -22.22 -16.02
CA LEU A 265 0.03 -20.79 -15.70
C LEU A 265 -1.25 -20.11 -16.20
N THR A 266 -1.76 -20.51 -17.36
CA THR A 266 -3.00 -19.96 -17.93
C THR A 266 -4.22 -20.30 -17.09
N ILE A 267 -4.41 -21.57 -16.73
CA ILE A 267 -5.49 -22.00 -15.81
C ILE A 267 -5.39 -21.24 -14.48
N MET A 268 -4.18 -21.10 -13.95
CA MET A 268 -3.96 -20.42 -12.68
C MET A 268 -4.49 -18.97 -12.67
N TYR A 269 -4.13 -18.13 -13.65
CA TYR A 269 -4.57 -16.73 -13.64
C TYR A 269 -5.99 -16.52 -14.21
N GLN A 270 -6.48 -17.42 -15.08
CA GLN A 270 -7.83 -17.30 -15.66
C GLN A 270 -8.92 -17.92 -14.81
N ASP A 271 -8.61 -19.01 -14.09
CA ASP A 271 -9.59 -19.82 -13.37
C ASP A 271 -9.29 -19.81 -11.86
N SER A 272 -8.14 -20.33 -11.42
CA SER A 272 -7.88 -20.55 -9.98
C SER A 272 -7.90 -19.26 -9.15
N PHE A 273 -7.41 -18.14 -9.68
CA PHE A 273 -7.44 -16.83 -9.00
C PHE A 273 -8.73 -16.02 -9.25
N THR A 274 -9.83 -16.69 -9.61
CA THR A 274 -11.16 -16.07 -9.72
C THR A 274 -11.98 -16.24 -8.44
N GLU A 275 -12.89 -15.30 -8.19
CA GLU A 275 -13.81 -15.38 -7.05
C GLU A 275 -14.69 -16.63 -7.10
N SER A 276 -15.08 -17.08 -8.30
CA SER A 276 -15.82 -18.33 -8.50
C SER A 276 -15.05 -19.57 -8.03
N HIS A 277 -13.71 -19.54 -8.10
CA HIS A 277 -12.83 -20.62 -7.64
C HIS A 277 -12.30 -20.37 -6.23
N GLY A 278 -12.85 -19.37 -5.52
CA GLY A 278 -12.57 -19.14 -4.11
C GLY A 278 -11.47 -18.13 -3.81
N ALA A 279 -10.90 -17.46 -4.82
CA ALA A 279 -10.04 -16.32 -4.59
C ALA A 279 -10.82 -15.19 -3.94
N ARG A 280 -10.19 -14.43 -3.07
CA ARG A 280 -10.83 -13.29 -2.41
C ARG A 280 -10.87 -12.08 -3.35
N PRO A 281 -11.91 -11.23 -3.24
CA PRO A 281 -12.01 -10.00 -4.01
C PRO A 281 -10.75 -9.16 -3.84
N LYS A 282 -10.33 -8.45 -4.90
CA LYS A 282 -9.16 -7.57 -4.85
C LYS A 282 -9.29 -6.50 -3.75
N SER A 283 -10.51 -6.06 -3.43
CA SER A 283 -10.79 -5.09 -2.36
C SER A 283 -10.43 -5.57 -0.95
N GLU A 284 -10.25 -6.87 -0.74
CA GLU A 284 -9.75 -7.40 0.54
C GLU A 284 -8.22 -7.34 0.64
N ASN A 285 -7.53 -6.92 -0.43
CA ASN A 285 -6.08 -6.80 -0.55
C ASN A 285 -5.35 -8.03 -0.01
N ARG A 286 -5.82 -9.22 -0.43
CA ARG A 286 -5.21 -10.49 -0.04
C ARG A 286 -4.15 -10.87 -1.07
N PRO A 287 -2.91 -11.14 -0.63
CA PRO A 287 -1.86 -11.54 -1.54
C PRO A 287 -2.25 -12.80 -2.31
N ARG A 288 -1.89 -12.82 -3.60
CA ARG A 288 -2.10 -13.93 -4.52
C ARG A 288 -0.75 -14.50 -4.91
N VAL A 289 -0.47 -15.72 -4.45
CA VAL A 289 0.84 -16.34 -4.61
C VAL A 289 0.72 -17.65 -5.36
N ALA A 290 1.58 -17.84 -6.35
CA ALA A 290 1.74 -19.09 -7.07
C ALA A 290 3.10 -19.70 -6.79
N ILE A 291 3.15 -21.01 -6.53
CA ILE A 291 4.40 -21.76 -6.42
C ILE A 291 4.44 -22.79 -7.54
N VAL A 292 5.37 -22.61 -8.47
CA VAL A 292 5.63 -23.51 -9.59
C VAL A 292 6.77 -24.46 -9.23
N LEU A 293 6.52 -25.76 -9.26
CA LEU A 293 7.52 -26.80 -8.96
C LEU A 293 7.78 -27.60 -10.24
N THR A 294 8.93 -27.38 -10.88
CA THR A 294 9.25 -27.91 -12.22
C THR A 294 10.77 -28.10 -12.41
N ASP A 295 11.20 -28.81 -13.45
CA ASP A 295 12.59 -28.82 -13.90
C ASP A 295 12.86 -27.75 -14.99
N GLY A 296 11.89 -26.90 -15.32
CA GLY A 296 12.07 -25.73 -16.19
C GLY A 296 12.29 -26.07 -17.67
N LYS A 297 11.98 -27.30 -18.11
CA LYS A 297 12.14 -27.70 -19.52
C LYS A 297 10.80 -27.70 -20.25
N SER A 298 10.10 -26.57 -20.29
CA SER A 298 8.87 -26.50 -21.09
C SER A 298 9.17 -26.74 -22.56
N GLN A 299 8.27 -27.46 -23.21
CA GLN A 299 8.34 -27.68 -24.65
C GLN A 299 7.79 -26.49 -25.44
N ASP A 300 7.20 -25.50 -24.76
CA ASP A 300 6.80 -24.19 -25.30
C ASP A 300 7.30 -23.07 -24.38
N TYR A 301 8.59 -22.80 -24.46
CA TYR A 301 9.24 -21.71 -23.71
C TYR A 301 8.53 -20.36 -23.94
N HIS A 302 8.24 -20.01 -25.19
CA HIS A 302 7.65 -18.70 -25.51
C HIS A 302 6.23 -18.54 -24.97
N GLY A 303 5.39 -19.58 -25.05
CA GLY A 303 4.08 -19.60 -24.43
C GLY A 303 4.15 -19.51 -22.91
N THR A 304 5.11 -20.20 -22.30
CA THR A 304 5.36 -20.16 -20.85
C THR A 304 5.75 -18.76 -20.38
N VAL A 305 6.70 -18.09 -21.04
CA VAL A 305 7.09 -16.70 -20.72
C VAL A 305 5.91 -15.73 -20.87
N ALA A 306 5.11 -15.87 -21.94
CA ALA A 306 3.94 -15.02 -22.17
C ALA A 306 2.88 -15.20 -21.07
N ALA A 307 2.59 -16.45 -20.67
CA ALA A 307 1.64 -16.76 -19.60
C ALA A 307 2.12 -16.23 -18.25
N ALA A 308 3.41 -16.41 -17.91
CA ALA A 308 4.00 -15.88 -16.69
C ALA A 308 3.92 -14.35 -16.63
N ARG A 309 4.17 -13.66 -17.76
CA ARG A 309 4.05 -12.20 -17.85
C ARG A 309 2.62 -11.72 -17.62
N LEU A 310 1.63 -12.42 -18.18
CA LEU A 310 0.21 -12.10 -17.96
C LEU A 310 -0.18 -12.33 -16.50
N ALA A 311 0.19 -13.47 -15.92
CA ALA A 311 -0.03 -13.75 -14.50
C ALA A 311 0.53 -12.64 -13.59
N LYS A 312 1.79 -12.24 -13.80
CA LYS A 312 2.42 -11.12 -13.08
C LYS A 312 1.65 -9.80 -13.22
N SER A 313 1.07 -9.53 -14.41
CA SER A 313 0.24 -8.33 -14.62
C SER A 313 -1.11 -8.34 -13.90
N PHE A 314 -1.56 -9.51 -13.43
CA PHE A 314 -2.75 -9.65 -12.59
C PHE A 314 -2.47 -9.47 -11.10
N ASP A 315 -1.25 -9.08 -10.73
CA ASP A 315 -0.77 -8.97 -9.35
C ASP A 315 -0.69 -10.34 -8.65
N ILE A 316 -0.20 -11.32 -9.41
CA ILE A 316 0.08 -12.67 -8.91
C ILE A 316 1.59 -12.79 -8.77
N ARG A 317 2.05 -13.02 -7.55
CA ARG A 317 3.45 -13.27 -7.26
C ARG A 317 3.79 -14.73 -7.50
N ILE A 318 4.81 -14.99 -8.31
CA ILE A 318 5.18 -16.34 -8.74
C ILE A 318 6.55 -16.70 -8.19
N TYR A 319 6.60 -17.79 -7.44
CA TYR A 319 7.81 -18.49 -7.02
C TYR A 319 8.05 -19.68 -7.95
N ALA A 320 9.24 -19.77 -8.55
CA ALA A 320 9.61 -20.85 -9.44
C ALA A 320 10.71 -21.71 -8.80
N ILE A 321 10.40 -22.97 -8.53
CA ILE A 321 11.26 -23.87 -7.79
C ILE A 321 11.70 -25.02 -8.69
N GLY A 322 13.00 -25.07 -8.95
CA GLY A 322 13.68 -26.11 -9.71
C GLY A 322 13.74 -27.43 -8.97
N ILE A 323 13.41 -28.54 -9.62
CA ILE A 323 13.51 -29.89 -9.06
C ILE A 323 14.49 -30.77 -9.84
N GLY A 324 15.43 -31.38 -9.13
CA GLY A 324 16.34 -32.39 -9.70
C GLY A 324 17.57 -31.77 -10.38
N SER A 325 18.45 -32.59 -10.95
CA SER A 325 19.76 -32.12 -11.43
C SER A 325 19.76 -31.52 -12.83
N GLU A 326 18.60 -31.47 -13.50
CA GLU A 326 18.48 -31.05 -14.90
C GLU A 326 17.62 -29.79 -15.06
N VAL A 327 17.62 -28.94 -14.03
CA VAL A 327 16.83 -27.70 -14.03
C VAL A 327 17.35 -26.71 -15.07
N ASN A 328 16.43 -26.06 -15.77
CA ASN A 328 16.72 -24.92 -16.65
C ASN A 328 16.45 -23.60 -15.91
N GLU A 329 17.49 -23.02 -15.31
CA GLU A 329 17.41 -21.78 -14.54
C GLU A 329 16.93 -20.59 -15.39
N GLU A 330 17.27 -20.53 -16.69
CA GLU A 330 16.82 -19.47 -17.59
C GLU A 330 15.30 -19.47 -17.74
N GLU A 331 14.67 -20.64 -17.79
CA GLU A 331 13.21 -20.70 -17.86
C GLU A 331 12.55 -20.38 -16.53
N LEU A 332 13.12 -20.86 -15.41
CA LEU A 332 12.58 -20.54 -14.07
C LEU A 332 12.56 -19.04 -13.79
N THR A 333 13.64 -18.32 -14.13
CA THR A 333 13.71 -16.85 -13.97
C THR A 333 12.66 -16.12 -14.80
N GLN A 334 12.33 -16.62 -16.00
CA GLN A 334 11.24 -16.02 -16.79
C GLN A 334 9.85 -16.25 -16.18
N ILE A 335 9.66 -17.40 -15.51
CA ILE A 335 8.41 -17.75 -14.81
C ILE A 335 8.27 -16.92 -13.53
N ALA A 336 9.33 -16.85 -12.73
CA ALA A 336 9.35 -16.20 -11.43
C ALA A 336 9.02 -14.69 -11.50
N SER A 337 8.59 -14.15 -10.37
CA SER A 337 8.52 -12.70 -10.16
C SER A 337 9.91 -12.13 -9.86
N ASN A 338 10.10 -10.84 -10.12
CA ASN A 338 11.35 -10.18 -9.76
C ASN A 338 11.38 -9.88 -8.24
N PRO A 339 12.56 -9.88 -7.60
CA PRO A 339 13.85 -10.26 -8.18
C PRO A 339 14.05 -11.79 -8.21
N ASP A 340 14.79 -12.26 -9.21
CA ASP A 340 15.05 -13.70 -9.42
C ASP A 340 15.69 -14.36 -8.19
N CYS A 341 16.61 -13.66 -7.52
CA CYS A 341 17.36 -14.20 -6.39
C CYS A 341 16.50 -14.50 -5.14
N THR A 342 15.25 -14.04 -5.08
CA THR A 342 14.31 -14.36 -3.98
C THR A 342 13.12 -15.21 -4.43
N HIS A 343 12.82 -15.25 -5.73
CA HIS A 343 11.66 -15.97 -6.28
C HIS A 343 12.04 -17.20 -7.09
N THR A 344 13.33 -17.46 -7.26
CA THR A 344 13.86 -18.70 -7.81
C THR A 344 14.61 -19.46 -6.74
N SER A 345 14.36 -20.77 -6.66
CA SER A 345 15.05 -21.67 -5.74
C SER A 345 15.25 -23.02 -6.42
N HIS A 346 16.16 -23.84 -5.91
CA HIS A 346 16.46 -25.12 -6.52
C HIS A 346 16.50 -26.22 -5.47
N LEU A 347 15.43 -27.01 -5.37
CA LEU A 347 15.29 -28.09 -4.39
C LEU A 347 16.29 -29.23 -4.66
N PHE A 348 17.47 -29.11 -4.06
CA PHE A 348 18.41 -30.21 -3.92
C PHE A 348 18.12 -31.04 -2.65
N SER A 349 17.72 -30.37 -1.56
CA SER A 349 17.33 -30.99 -0.29
C SER A 349 16.01 -30.41 0.25
N PHE A 350 15.42 -31.10 1.23
CA PHE A 350 14.19 -30.66 1.88
C PHE A 350 14.39 -29.56 2.93
N ASP A 351 15.63 -29.16 3.20
CA ASP A 351 15.93 -28.12 4.18
C ASP A 351 15.52 -26.73 3.65
N GLU A 352 15.44 -26.57 2.33
CA GLU A 352 15.07 -25.33 1.62
C GLU A 352 13.56 -25.03 1.63
N VAL A 353 12.72 -25.92 2.19
CA VAL A 353 11.28 -25.63 2.40
C VAL A 353 11.09 -24.40 3.28
N ALA A 354 11.97 -24.21 4.26
CA ALA A 354 11.89 -23.08 5.18
C ALA A 354 12.04 -21.74 4.45
N ASP A 355 12.90 -21.65 3.43
CA ASP A 355 13.14 -20.42 2.67
C ASP A 355 11.90 -19.99 1.88
N VAL A 356 11.25 -20.95 1.22
CA VAL A 356 10.05 -20.67 0.43
C VAL A 356 8.87 -20.33 1.33
N VAL A 357 8.63 -21.12 2.38
CA VAL A 357 7.58 -20.82 3.37
C VAL A 357 7.76 -19.41 3.91
N TYR A 358 8.99 -19.04 4.24
CA TYR A 358 9.28 -17.78 4.88
C TYR A 358 9.24 -16.59 3.93
N SER A 359 9.71 -16.75 2.69
CA SER A 359 9.58 -15.73 1.64
C SER A 359 8.11 -15.45 1.32
N ILE A 360 7.29 -16.50 1.24
CA ILE A 360 5.85 -16.36 1.08
C ILE A 360 5.25 -15.68 2.30
N GLN A 361 5.60 -16.11 3.53
CA GLN A 361 5.12 -15.47 4.74
C GLN A 361 5.46 -13.97 4.72
N ARG A 362 6.70 -13.57 4.42
CA ARG A 362 7.09 -12.16 4.29
C ARG A 362 6.25 -11.41 3.28
N ASP A 363 6.12 -11.95 2.08
CA ASP A 363 5.39 -11.28 1.02
C ASP A 363 3.91 -11.15 1.37
N VAL A 364 3.37 -12.15 2.07
CA VAL A 364 2.06 -12.09 2.67
C VAL A 364 2.01 -11.03 3.76
N CYS A 365 3.03 -10.90 4.61
CA CYS A 365 3.17 -9.86 5.64
C CYS A 365 3.22 -8.45 5.05
N LYS A 366 3.85 -8.28 3.88
CA LYS A 366 3.99 -7.00 3.17
C LYS A 366 2.68 -6.55 2.51
N GLU A 367 1.87 -7.50 2.06
CA GLU A 367 0.59 -7.27 1.39
C GLU A 367 -0.64 -7.41 2.27
N ILE A 368 -0.47 -7.81 3.54
CA ILE A 368 -1.37 -7.30 4.55
C ILE A 368 -1.37 -5.79 4.34
N PRO A 369 -2.53 -5.13 4.17
CA PRO A 369 -2.53 -3.72 4.44
C PRO A 369 -1.86 -3.60 5.81
N LYS A 370 -0.66 -3.00 5.85
CA LYS A 370 -0.50 -1.88 6.73
C LYS A 370 -1.79 -1.13 6.47
N VAL A 371 -2.80 -1.31 7.34
CA VAL A 371 -3.85 -0.33 7.49
C VAL A 371 -3.02 0.92 7.42
N ARG A 372 -3.07 1.68 6.30
CA ARG A 372 -2.27 2.89 6.21
C ARG A 372 -2.62 3.52 7.53
N GLN A 373 -1.66 3.62 8.46
CA GLN A 373 -1.87 4.37 9.66
C GLN A 373 -1.84 5.79 9.13
N CYS A 374 -2.93 6.15 8.45
CA CYS A 374 -3.13 7.41 7.86
C CYS A 374 -3.38 8.25 9.08
N ASN A 375 -2.30 8.83 9.59
CA ASN A 375 -2.34 9.63 10.77
C ASN A 375 -3.15 10.89 10.40
N PRO A 376 -4.41 10.99 10.84
CA PRO A 376 -5.25 12.09 10.43
C PRO A 376 -4.81 13.40 11.11
N CYS A 377 -3.91 13.31 12.11
CA CYS A 377 -3.27 14.41 12.82
C CYS A 377 -2.16 15.07 11.97
N THR A 378 -2.52 15.53 10.77
CA THR A 378 -1.61 16.28 9.89
C THR A 378 -1.32 17.66 10.45
N GLN A 379 -0.20 18.26 10.03
CA GLN A 379 0.12 19.66 10.38
C GLN A 379 -1.01 20.60 9.96
N THR A 380 -1.62 20.37 8.80
CA THR A 380 -2.79 21.11 8.30
C THR A 380 -4.01 20.96 9.20
N ALA A 381 -4.26 19.77 9.76
CA ALA A 381 -5.34 19.55 10.71
C ALA A 381 -5.11 20.34 12.00
N MET A 382 -3.87 20.39 12.50
CA MET A 382 -3.51 21.16 13.70
C MET A 382 -3.67 22.67 13.47
N GLU A 383 -3.27 23.17 12.29
CA GLU A 383 -3.46 24.58 11.90
C GLU A 383 -4.94 24.98 11.83
N HIS A 384 -5.83 24.05 11.49
CA HIS A 384 -7.28 24.25 11.47
C HIS A 384 -7.98 23.87 12.79
N ASN A 385 -7.24 23.59 13.87
CA ASN A 385 -7.76 23.16 15.18
C ASN A 385 -8.64 21.89 15.14
N ILE A 386 -8.32 20.94 14.27
CA ILE A 386 -9.02 19.66 14.16
C ILE A 386 -8.23 18.62 14.95
N PHE A 387 -8.67 18.31 16.18
CA PHE A 387 -7.97 17.41 17.10
C PHE A 387 -8.62 16.03 17.27
N TYR A 388 -9.80 15.82 16.68
CA TYR A 388 -10.57 14.59 16.85
C TYR A 388 -11.07 14.08 15.50
N HIS A 389 -10.79 12.81 15.21
CA HIS A 389 -11.08 12.18 13.93
C HIS A 389 -11.87 10.87 14.12
N PRO A 390 -12.70 10.50 13.14
CA PRO A 390 -13.47 9.28 13.22
C PRO A 390 -12.54 8.07 13.11
N HIS A 391 -12.94 6.95 13.72
CA HIS A 391 -12.24 5.68 13.63
C HIS A 391 -13.14 4.65 12.91
N ILE A 392 -12.53 3.65 12.26
CA ILE A 392 -13.27 2.61 11.53
C ILE A 392 -14.16 1.75 12.45
N ASP A 393 -13.73 1.56 13.69
CA ASP A 393 -14.56 1.04 14.80
C ASP A 393 -15.39 2.20 15.38
N PRO A 394 -16.73 2.18 15.26
CA PRO A 394 -17.59 3.27 15.72
C PRO A 394 -17.65 3.39 17.26
N THR A 395 -17.09 2.44 18.00
CA THR A 395 -16.94 2.52 19.46
C THR A 395 -15.67 3.25 19.89
N LYS A 396 -14.88 3.77 18.94
CA LYS A 396 -13.62 4.45 19.18
C LYS A 396 -13.51 5.75 18.39
N PHE A 397 -12.52 6.56 18.72
CA PHE A 397 -12.14 7.77 17.97
C PHE A 397 -10.63 8.03 18.08
N ILE A 398 -10.10 8.85 17.18
CA ILE A 398 -8.69 9.25 17.18
C ILE A 398 -8.59 10.66 17.78
N GLN A 399 -7.70 10.83 18.76
CA GLN A 399 -7.35 12.12 19.36
C GLN A 399 -5.91 12.50 18.99
N CYS A 400 -5.73 13.74 18.54
CA CYS A 400 -4.41 14.30 18.22
C CYS A 400 -3.86 15.11 19.39
N ASP A 401 -2.54 15.08 19.57
CA ASP A 401 -1.85 16.09 20.38
C ASP A 401 -1.37 17.28 19.53
N ALA A 402 -0.83 18.30 20.20
CA ALA A 402 -0.31 19.51 19.56
C ALA A 402 0.93 19.28 18.67
N HIS A 403 1.54 18.09 18.69
CA HIS A 403 2.69 17.73 17.89
C HIS A 403 2.33 16.82 16.70
N GLY A 404 1.04 16.57 16.46
CA GLY A 404 0.56 15.71 15.38
C GLY A 404 0.66 14.21 15.69
N GLN A 405 0.81 13.83 16.96
CA GLN A 405 0.77 12.44 17.39
C GLN A 405 -0.68 11.99 17.62
N GLN A 406 -1.06 10.84 17.05
CA GLN A 406 -2.38 10.25 17.23
C GLN A 406 -2.46 9.31 18.43
N PHE A 407 -3.64 9.31 19.07
CA PHE A 407 -4.00 8.43 20.17
C PHE A 407 -5.39 7.87 19.93
N GLU A 408 -5.50 6.55 19.83
CA GLU A 408 -6.80 5.86 19.81
C GLU A 408 -7.47 5.97 21.20
N LYS A 409 -8.77 6.27 21.21
CA LYS A 409 -9.59 6.40 22.42
C LYS A 409 -10.87 5.61 22.29
N ASP A 410 -11.17 4.82 23.30
CA ASP A 410 -12.44 4.12 23.41
C ASP A 410 -13.55 5.08 23.88
N CYS A 411 -14.73 4.93 23.30
CA CYS A 411 -15.93 5.47 23.90
C CYS A 411 -16.31 4.67 25.16
N PRO A 412 -17.01 5.30 26.13
CA PRO A 412 -17.57 4.59 27.28
C PRO A 412 -18.49 3.43 26.86
N GLU A 413 -18.64 2.42 27.72
CA GLU A 413 -19.42 1.20 27.40
C GLU A 413 -20.81 1.52 26.80
N ASN A 414 -21.12 0.86 25.68
CA ASN A 414 -22.36 1.04 24.90
C ASN A 414 -22.54 2.43 24.26
N GLN A 415 -21.47 3.20 24.08
CA GLN A 415 -21.48 4.45 23.33
C GLN A 415 -20.77 4.34 21.99
N PHE A 416 -21.12 5.23 21.06
CA PHE A 416 -20.53 5.36 19.73
C PHE A 416 -20.04 6.78 19.48
N TRP A 417 -18.95 6.95 18.73
CA TRP A 417 -18.43 8.26 18.39
C TRP A 417 -19.30 8.97 17.34
N ASP A 418 -19.71 10.21 17.65
CA ASP A 418 -20.40 11.09 16.71
C ASP A 418 -19.46 12.24 16.30
N GLN A 419 -18.94 12.17 15.07
CA GLN A 419 -17.99 13.13 14.53
C GLN A 419 -18.60 14.54 14.35
N SER A 420 -19.91 14.66 14.18
CA SER A 420 -20.57 15.96 13.94
C SER A 420 -20.59 16.84 15.19
N VAL A 421 -20.60 16.21 16.36
CA VAL A 421 -20.63 16.86 17.67
C VAL A 421 -19.38 16.56 18.52
N MET A 422 -18.45 15.76 17.98
CA MET A 422 -17.18 15.37 18.61
C MET A 422 -17.34 14.75 20.01
N VAL A 423 -18.34 13.89 20.21
CA VAL A 423 -18.62 13.22 21.50
C VAL A 423 -19.12 11.79 21.32
N CYS A 424 -18.95 10.96 22.35
CA CYS A 424 -19.53 9.61 22.42
C CYS A 424 -21.00 9.67 22.88
N VAL A 425 -21.89 8.89 22.26
CA VAL A 425 -23.34 8.90 22.52
C VAL A 425 -23.92 7.49 22.77
N ASN A 426 -24.88 7.38 23.69
CA ASN A 426 -25.42 6.10 24.22
C ASN A 426 -26.36 5.30 23.29
N THR A 427 -26.70 5.81 22.09
CA THR A 427 -27.56 5.12 21.09
C THR A 427 -27.68 5.99 19.84
N PRO A 428 -27.66 5.43 18.61
CA PRO A 428 -28.25 6.11 17.47
C PRO A 428 -29.76 6.19 17.74
N LYS A 429 -30.31 7.39 17.81
CA LYS A 429 -31.73 7.59 18.16
C LYS A 429 -32.64 6.82 17.18
N ASN A 430 -33.21 5.71 17.67
CA ASN A 430 -34.36 4.94 17.17
C ASN A 430 -34.39 4.53 15.69
N GLY A 431 -34.57 3.22 15.44
CA GLY A 431 -34.72 2.57 14.13
C GLY A 431 -35.95 2.95 13.28
N ARG A 432 -36.16 4.23 13.00
CA ARG A 432 -36.88 4.77 11.83
C ARG A 432 -36.17 6.07 11.42
N SER A 433 -35.87 6.15 10.13
CA SER A 433 -35.29 7.28 9.37
C SER A 433 -35.51 8.70 9.94
N LEU A 434 -34.48 9.53 9.77
CA LEU A 434 -34.38 11.00 9.92
C LEU A 434 -33.98 11.56 11.31
N VAL A 435 -32.67 11.53 11.60
CA VAL A 435 -31.97 12.58 12.38
C VAL A 435 -30.71 13.00 11.59
N PRO A 436 -30.46 14.30 11.35
CA PRO A 436 -29.25 14.75 10.64
C PRO A 436 -28.00 14.45 11.45
N GLY A 437 -27.03 13.74 10.85
CA GLY A 437 -25.66 13.66 11.38
C GLY A 437 -25.11 12.26 11.69
N VAL A 438 -25.94 11.22 11.73
CA VAL A 438 -25.43 9.84 11.87
C VAL A 438 -25.17 9.26 10.49
N ILE A 439 -23.90 9.00 10.18
CA ILE A 439 -23.45 8.33 8.96
C ILE A 439 -23.93 6.87 9.04
N PRO A 440 -24.84 6.38 8.17
CA PRO A 440 -25.16 4.96 8.15
C PRO A 440 -23.90 4.18 7.75
N ALA A 441 -23.71 2.95 8.25
CA ALA A 441 -22.55 2.13 7.92
C ALA A 441 -22.35 1.94 6.39
N SER A 442 -23.43 2.06 5.61
CA SER A 442 -23.41 2.08 4.15
C SER A 442 -22.74 3.33 3.53
N ALA A 443 -22.70 4.46 4.24
CA ALA A 443 -22.05 5.70 3.81
C ALA A 443 -20.56 5.78 4.22
N MET A 444 -20.06 4.91 5.11
CA MET A 444 -18.61 4.70 5.27
C MET A 444 -18.04 3.80 4.18
N ALA A 445 -18.85 2.90 3.60
CA ALA A 445 -18.41 1.96 2.57
C ALA A 445 -18.03 2.61 1.23
N VAL A 446 -18.37 3.88 1.00
CA VAL A 446 -18.05 4.61 -0.25
C VAL A 446 -16.64 5.22 -0.26
N CYS A 447 -16.04 5.47 0.92
CA CYS A 447 -14.68 6.00 1.03
C CYS A 447 -13.66 4.86 1.17
N SER A 448 -13.64 3.93 0.21
CA SER A 448 -12.57 2.93 0.16
C SER A 448 -11.23 3.59 -0.16
N LEU A 449 -10.14 3.04 0.38
CA LEU A 449 -8.79 3.51 0.07
C LEU A 449 -8.52 3.40 -1.44
N ASP A 450 -8.97 2.32 -2.08
CA ASP A 450 -8.93 2.13 -3.53
C ASP A 450 -9.66 3.24 -4.29
N GLY A 451 -10.83 3.67 -3.83
CA GLY A 451 -11.60 4.76 -4.44
C GLY A 451 -10.86 6.09 -4.34
N VAL A 452 -10.27 6.38 -3.19
CA VAL A 452 -9.48 7.61 -2.97
C VAL A 452 -8.24 7.64 -3.85
N GLU A 453 -7.52 6.53 -3.99
CA GLU A 453 -6.36 6.42 -4.89
C GLU A 453 -6.73 6.59 -6.37
N ASN A 454 -7.94 6.18 -6.75
CA ASN A 454 -8.51 6.40 -8.08
C ASN A 454 -9.14 7.80 -8.27
N GLY A 455 -9.00 8.70 -7.29
CA GLY A 455 -9.52 10.08 -7.36
C GLY A 455 -11.03 10.20 -7.10
N GLU A 456 -11.65 9.18 -6.53
CA GLU A 456 -13.06 9.14 -6.12
C GLU A 456 -13.24 9.77 -4.72
N ILE A 457 -12.97 11.08 -4.67
CA ILE A 457 -12.94 11.87 -3.43
C ILE A 457 -14.32 12.39 -3.03
N PHE A 458 -15.28 12.46 -3.95
CA PHE A 458 -16.60 13.05 -3.72
C PHE A 458 -17.71 12.08 -4.12
N HIS A 459 -18.68 11.87 -3.22
CA HIS A 459 -19.78 10.91 -3.36
C HIS A 459 -21.13 11.53 -3.00
N GLU A 460 -22.21 11.01 -3.60
CA GLU A 460 -23.57 11.42 -3.27
C GLU A 460 -23.93 10.99 -1.84
N HIS A 461 -24.63 11.85 -1.11
CA HIS A 461 -25.22 11.45 0.15
C HIS A 461 -26.45 10.54 -0.13
N PRO A 462 -26.53 9.33 0.46
CA PRO A 462 -27.51 8.31 0.06
C PRO A 462 -28.98 8.69 0.32
N GLU A 463 -29.23 9.65 1.22
CA GLU A 463 -30.58 10.03 1.64
C GLU A 463 -30.89 11.54 1.54
N ASP A 464 -29.91 12.39 1.19
CA ASP A 464 -30.05 13.86 1.30
C ASP A 464 -29.17 14.57 0.27
N ASN A 465 -29.73 14.85 -0.89
CA ASN A 465 -29.03 15.52 -1.99
C ASN A 465 -28.70 16.99 -1.73
N SER A 466 -29.07 17.58 -0.59
CA SER A 466 -28.54 18.89 -0.16
C SER A 466 -27.14 18.79 0.47
N LYS A 467 -26.61 17.58 0.56
CA LYS A 467 -25.30 17.25 1.13
C LYS A 467 -24.55 16.29 0.20
N TYR A 468 -23.24 16.21 0.41
CA TYR A 468 -22.38 15.25 -0.25
C TYR A 468 -21.36 14.68 0.73
N ILE A 469 -20.75 13.57 0.38
CA ILE A 469 -19.68 12.94 1.15
C ILE A 469 -18.36 13.30 0.48
N LYS A 470 -17.43 13.88 1.24
CA LYS A 470 -16.05 14.12 0.84
C LYS A 470 -15.14 13.15 1.58
N CYS A 471 -14.45 12.28 0.86
CA CYS A 471 -13.43 11.42 1.43
C CYS A 471 -12.12 12.19 1.60
N ASP A 472 -11.36 11.88 2.64
CA ASP A 472 -9.97 12.31 2.77
C ASP A 472 -8.99 11.23 2.28
N GLU A 473 -7.70 11.56 2.29
CA GLU A 473 -6.60 10.69 1.87
C GLU A 473 -6.47 9.40 2.72
N CYS A 474 -7.22 9.32 3.81
CA CYS A 474 -7.26 8.20 4.74
C CYS A 474 -8.48 7.29 4.56
N GLY A 475 -9.37 7.60 3.60
CA GLY A 475 -10.63 6.88 3.45
C GLY A 475 -11.69 7.27 4.48
N ASN A 476 -11.50 8.36 5.25
CA ASN A 476 -12.57 8.86 6.11
C ASN A 476 -13.52 9.74 5.30
N GLY A 477 -14.82 9.53 5.48
CA GLY A 477 -15.88 10.33 4.86
C GLY A 477 -16.35 11.49 5.74
N TRP A 478 -16.48 12.67 5.13
CA TRP A 478 -17.02 13.88 5.73
C TRP A 478 -18.32 14.26 5.03
N ILE A 479 -19.42 14.43 5.77
CA ILE A 479 -20.67 14.96 5.20
C ILE A 479 -20.54 16.49 5.12
N ILE A 480 -20.62 17.03 3.92
CA ILE A 480 -20.53 18.46 3.65
C ILE A 480 -21.87 18.98 3.10
N PRO A 481 -22.48 20.02 3.69
CA PRO A 481 -23.67 20.64 3.15
C PRO A 481 -23.36 21.51 1.93
N CYS A 482 -24.24 21.50 0.93
CA CYS A 482 -24.11 22.33 -0.27
C CYS A 482 -24.40 23.83 -0.05
N GLY A 483 -24.98 24.19 1.10
CA GLY A 483 -25.51 25.52 1.38
C GLY A 483 -27.00 25.63 1.10
N GLU A 484 -27.63 26.72 1.55
CA GLU A 484 -29.07 26.91 1.34
C GLU A 484 -29.42 26.93 -0.15
N TRP A 485 -30.53 26.28 -0.49
CA TRP A 485 -31.10 26.26 -1.85
C TRP A 485 -30.22 25.57 -2.91
N LYS A 486 -29.21 24.79 -2.50
CA LYS A 486 -28.32 24.04 -3.40
C LYS A 486 -28.42 22.53 -3.20
N LEU A 487 -28.25 21.80 -4.30
CA LEU A 487 -28.23 20.33 -4.37
C LEU A 487 -26.89 19.86 -4.95
N TRP A 488 -26.42 18.69 -4.52
CA TRP A 488 -25.20 18.07 -5.04
C TRP A 488 -25.44 17.44 -6.42
N ASP A 489 -24.50 17.67 -7.34
CA ASP A 489 -24.42 17.07 -8.68
C ASP A 489 -23.15 16.21 -8.76
N GLN A 490 -23.32 14.88 -8.72
CA GLN A 490 -22.20 13.93 -8.72
C GLN A 490 -21.40 13.92 -10.02
N ALA A 491 -22.05 14.11 -11.16
CA ALA A 491 -21.38 14.13 -12.45
C ALA A 491 -20.43 15.32 -12.57
N LYS A 492 -20.81 16.47 -11.99
CA LYS A 492 -19.98 17.69 -11.95
C LYS A 492 -19.10 17.80 -10.71
N LYS A 493 -19.29 16.92 -9.71
CA LYS A 493 -18.64 16.97 -8.40
C LYS A 493 -18.76 18.36 -7.74
N THR A 494 -19.96 18.95 -7.80
CA THR A 494 -20.20 20.30 -7.26
C THR A 494 -21.65 20.50 -6.83
N CYS A 495 -21.90 21.56 -6.06
CA CYS A 495 -23.25 21.96 -5.65
C CYS A 495 -23.87 22.93 -6.67
N ILE A 496 -25.07 22.62 -7.14
CA ILE A 496 -25.86 23.41 -8.10
C ILE A 496 -27.11 23.99 -7.43
N GLU A 497 -27.68 25.05 -8.00
CA GLU A 497 -28.95 25.63 -7.52
C GLU A 497 -30.10 24.61 -7.63
N ASP A 498 -30.98 24.57 -6.63
CA ASP A 498 -32.18 23.73 -6.62
C ASP A 498 -33.16 24.23 -7.70
N PRO A 499 -33.37 23.46 -8.79
CA PRO A 499 -34.21 23.90 -9.91
C PRO A 499 -35.70 24.02 -9.54
N ASN A 500 -36.12 23.51 -8.37
CA ASN A 500 -37.51 23.56 -7.91
C ASN A 500 -37.81 24.78 -7.04
N LYS A 501 -36.84 25.68 -6.82
CA LYS A 501 -37.03 26.86 -5.98
C LYS A 501 -36.68 28.14 -6.74
N PRO A 502 -37.54 29.18 -6.69
CA PRO A 502 -37.31 30.40 -7.44
C PRO A 502 -36.09 31.16 -6.87
N PRO A 503 -35.26 31.79 -7.72
CA PRO A 503 -34.15 32.61 -7.27
C PRO A 503 -34.68 33.78 -6.41
N GLU A 504 -34.07 33.97 -5.25
CA GLU A 504 -34.46 34.98 -4.27
C GLU A 504 -34.24 36.41 -4.81
N LYS A 505 -35.21 37.31 -4.57
CA LYS A 505 -35.04 38.76 -4.81
C LYS A 505 -34.00 39.29 -3.82
N VAL A 506 -32.83 39.70 -4.30
CA VAL A 506 -31.76 40.25 -3.46
C VAL A 506 -32.17 41.65 -2.95
N PRO A 507 -32.36 41.85 -1.64
CA PRO A 507 -32.68 43.16 -1.07
C PRO A 507 -31.54 44.16 -1.35
N GLY A 508 -31.88 45.37 -1.82
CA GLY A 508 -30.91 46.41 -2.15
C GLY A 508 -30.50 46.47 -3.63
N THR A 509 -31.05 45.58 -4.46
CA THR A 509 -30.88 45.61 -5.93
C THR A 509 -32.09 46.20 -6.62
N CYS A 510 -31.90 46.77 -7.81
CA CYS A 510 -33.00 47.37 -8.58
C CYS A 510 -33.82 46.30 -9.30
N ASP A 511 -35.15 46.38 -9.20
CA ASP A 511 -36.09 45.44 -9.83
C ASP A 511 -37.13 46.22 -10.66
N PRO A 512 -37.14 46.10 -12.00
CA PRO A 512 -36.22 45.30 -12.81
C PRO A 512 -34.80 45.87 -12.83
N ASN A 513 -33.77 45.02 -12.96
CA ASN A 513 -32.37 45.45 -13.05
C ASN A 513 -32.15 46.23 -14.38
N PRO A 514 -31.87 47.54 -14.34
CA PRO A 514 -31.67 48.33 -15.54
C PRO A 514 -30.23 48.23 -16.10
N CYS A 515 -29.30 47.62 -15.38
CA CYS A 515 -27.87 47.50 -15.69
C CYS A 515 -27.59 46.40 -16.73
N THR A 516 -28.24 46.50 -17.89
CA THR A 516 -27.97 45.62 -19.03
C THR A 516 -26.64 45.99 -19.69
N GLN A 517 -25.99 45.04 -20.35
CA GLN A 517 -24.74 45.30 -21.07
C GLN A 517 -24.90 46.43 -22.11
N ASP A 518 -26.05 46.48 -22.81
CA ASP A 518 -26.34 47.55 -23.79
C ASP A 518 -26.40 48.94 -23.16
N ASN A 519 -26.85 49.05 -21.90
CA ASN A 519 -26.86 50.32 -21.17
C ASN A 519 -25.45 50.71 -20.68
N ILE A 520 -24.68 49.74 -20.18
CA ILE A 520 -23.29 49.95 -19.74
C ILE A 520 -22.42 50.38 -20.93
N ASP A 521 -22.55 49.72 -22.08
CA ASP A 521 -21.81 50.04 -23.30
C ASP A 521 -22.14 51.44 -23.85
N LYS A 522 -23.36 51.94 -23.58
CA LYS A 522 -23.79 53.30 -23.89
C LYS A 522 -23.38 54.34 -22.85
N GLY A 523 -22.75 53.92 -21.75
CA GLY A 523 -22.33 54.77 -20.64
C GLY A 523 -23.45 55.18 -19.68
N ASN A 524 -24.59 54.48 -19.70
CA ASN A 524 -25.73 54.75 -18.83
C ASN A 524 -25.60 53.95 -17.52
N PHE A 525 -25.10 54.61 -16.47
CA PHE A 525 -24.87 53.98 -15.16
C PHE A 525 -25.90 54.34 -14.08
N TYR A 526 -26.85 55.25 -14.38
CA TYR A 526 -27.80 55.77 -13.39
C TYR A 526 -29.24 55.78 -13.92
N PHE A 527 -30.16 55.20 -13.17
CA PHE A 527 -31.57 54.99 -13.54
C PHE A 527 -32.53 55.39 -12.41
N PRO A 528 -33.82 55.60 -12.70
CA PRO A 528 -34.81 55.88 -11.65
C PRO A 528 -34.91 54.73 -10.65
N GLY A 529 -34.91 55.07 -9.36
CA GLY A 529 -35.05 54.09 -8.28
C GLY A 529 -36.52 53.78 -7.97
N PRO A 530 -36.77 53.04 -6.87
CA PRO A 530 -38.13 52.64 -6.47
C PRO A 530 -39.04 53.82 -6.08
N ASP A 531 -38.47 54.97 -5.72
CA ASP A 531 -39.17 56.20 -5.37
C ASP A 531 -38.33 57.44 -5.74
N ALA A 532 -38.88 58.64 -5.55
CA ALA A 532 -38.22 59.90 -5.91
C ALA A 532 -36.96 60.22 -5.09
N TYR A 533 -36.72 59.53 -3.98
CA TYR A 533 -35.58 59.77 -3.08
C TYR A 533 -34.47 58.72 -3.25
N HIS A 534 -34.63 57.78 -4.18
CA HIS A 534 -33.65 56.75 -4.47
C HIS A 534 -33.41 56.65 -5.98
N PHE A 535 -32.20 56.25 -6.36
CA PHE A 535 -31.83 55.96 -7.74
C PHE A 535 -31.07 54.64 -7.84
N CYS A 536 -31.05 54.08 -9.03
CA CYS A 536 -30.35 52.85 -9.33
C CYS A 536 -28.98 53.16 -9.90
N GLN A 537 -27.93 52.65 -9.26
CA GLN A 537 -26.55 52.75 -9.74
C GLN A 537 -26.08 51.39 -10.26
N CYS A 538 -25.48 51.40 -11.45
CA CYS A 538 -24.87 50.24 -12.05
C CYS A 538 -23.36 50.21 -11.78
N ASP A 539 -22.82 49.00 -11.59
CA ASP A 539 -21.38 48.76 -11.77
C ASP A 539 -21.07 48.38 -13.23
N GLU A 540 -19.79 48.27 -13.55
CA GLU A 540 -19.30 47.91 -14.89
C GLU A 540 -19.57 46.44 -15.28
N TRP A 541 -20.10 45.63 -14.35
CA TRP A 541 -20.30 44.19 -14.49
C TRP A 541 -21.78 43.78 -14.50
N GLY A 542 -22.71 44.75 -14.52
CA GLY A 542 -24.16 44.50 -14.55
C GLY A 542 -24.82 44.37 -13.18
N GLY A 543 -24.09 44.62 -12.10
CA GLY A 543 -24.64 44.76 -10.76
C GLY A 543 -25.46 46.04 -10.62
N SER A 544 -26.61 45.96 -9.94
CA SER A 544 -27.47 47.12 -9.66
C SER A 544 -27.66 47.33 -8.18
N PHE A 545 -27.58 48.59 -7.75
CA PHE A 545 -27.66 48.99 -6.35
C PHE A 545 -28.64 50.14 -6.19
N VAL A 546 -29.55 50.04 -5.22
CA VAL A 546 -30.45 51.15 -4.86
C VAL A 546 -29.69 52.11 -3.94
N MET A 547 -29.53 53.35 -4.39
CA MET A 547 -28.79 54.41 -3.70
C MET A 547 -29.74 55.52 -3.23
N PRO A 548 -29.64 56.00 -1.98
CA PRO A 548 -30.46 57.10 -1.50
C PRO A 548 -29.92 58.47 -1.94
N CYS A 549 -30.81 59.41 -2.21
CA CYS A 549 -30.50 60.84 -2.29
C CYS A 549 -30.25 61.43 -0.89
N PRO A 550 -29.45 62.50 -0.77
CA PRO A 550 -29.33 63.24 0.47
C PRO A 550 -30.69 63.77 0.96
N PRO A 551 -30.92 63.89 2.28
CA PRO A 551 -32.21 64.28 2.82
C PRO A 551 -32.74 65.60 2.25
N GLY A 552 -33.96 65.58 1.72
CA GLY A 552 -34.64 66.75 1.14
C GLY A 552 -34.41 66.96 -0.37
N LEU A 553 -33.59 66.11 -1.01
CA LEU A 553 -33.38 66.12 -2.46
C LEU A 553 -34.11 64.95 -3.13
N GLU A 554 -34.58 65.17 -4.35
CA GLU A 554 -35.19 64.15 -5.22
C GLU A 554 -34.28 63.85 -6.42
N TRP A 555 -34.33 62.61 -6.91
CA TRP A 555 -33.57 62.18 -8.07
C TRP A 555 -34.13 62.79 -9.36
N ASP A 556 -33.29 63.54 -10.09
CA ASP A 556 -33.61 64.07 -11.42
C ASP A 556 -32.88 63.27 -12.51
N GLN A 557 -33.64 62.42 -13.21
CA GLN A 557 -33.14 61.57 -14.27
C GLN A 557 -32.60 62.35 -15.49
N SER A 558 -33.01 63.61 -15.69
CA SER A 558 -32.59 64.41 -16.84
C SER A 558 -31.15 64.92 -16.73
N ILE A 559 -30.68 65.11 -15.50
CA ILE A 559 -29.33 65.59 -15.17
C ILE A 559 -28.49 64.58 -14.38
N LEU A 560 -29.07 63.40 -14.09
CA LEU A 560 -28.44 62.27 -13.40
C LEU A 560 -27.86 62.66 -12.02
N THR A 561 -28.61 63.45 -11.25
CA THR A 561 -28.22 63.84 -9.88
C THR A 561 -29.42 64.12 -8.98
N CYS A 562 -29.19 64.18 -7.67
CA CYS A 562 -30.22 64.56 -6.70
C CYS A 562 -30.30 66.09 -6.60
N ASN A 563 -31.49 66.66 -6.76
CA ASN A 563 -31.72 68.10 -6.77
C ASN A 563 -32.92 68.47 -5.87
N TRP A 564 -33.05 69.76 -5.53
CA TRP A 564 -34.26 70.24 -4.87
C TRP A 564 -35.44 70.12 -5.84
N PRO A 565 -36.61 69.63 -5.38
CA PRO A 565 -37.80 69.43 -6.20
C PRO A 565 -38.35 70.72 -6.82
#